data_AF-A0A1H7TKN3-F1
#
_entry.id   AF-A0A1H7TKN3-F1
#
_cell.length_a   1.000
_cell.length_b   1.000
_cell.length_c   1.000
_cell.angle_alpha   90.00
_cell.angle_beta   90.00
_cell.angle_gamma   90.00
#
_symmetry.space_group_name_H-M   'P 1'
#
loop_
_entity.id
_entity.type
_entity.pdbx_description
1 polymer ?
#
loop_
_entity_poly.entity_id
_entity_poly.type
_entity_poly.pdbx_seq_one_letter_code
_entity_poly.pdbx_strand_id
1 'polypeptide(L)'
;MPFKIVRDDITKIKADAIVNTANPDVAIGDGVDYAIYEAAGRDALLAEREKIGVLEPGEVGVTPAFNLNAKYIIHVSSPWWEGGDEGEPELLRKCYDKSLLEAAERGCNSIAYPLLATGTYRFPKELGIKIATDAFKDFLEEHEMEITLVVFGEEAFRISGELFEDVDSFISDRYVEEAESDEYARDWKIEAIYTQGSSFADEDFSEEESDEDLYIDDSDEESIDEIIIKEELPKKDDNINPIKKLGSIFKKSDMAGASKLSAPAAQAMQMSTSEAAMPMMSLEDTLKSMYKDSFGEHLQQLINKKGLKNSEVYAAANMSKQYFSKLLKDKVNPSKEKMLALAVGLHLNMDETVDFLRLAGYAMSPISQTDAVVEYFIRKQEYNVMRIDIVLYEYGLDPLS
;
A
#
# COMPACT_ATOMS: atom_id res chain seq x y z
N MET A 1 -5.80 -6.23 17.61
CA MET A 1 -4.74 -5.56 16.82
C MET A 1 -4.99 -5.86 15.33
N PRO A 2 -4.40 -5.18 14.35
CA PRO A 2 -4.43 -5.67 12.97
C PRO A 2 -3.44 -6.83 12.86
N PHE A 3 -3.71 -7.76 11.95
CA PHE A 3 -2.74 -8.77 11.56
C PHE A 3 -2.02 -8.32 10.29
N LYS A 4 -0.84 -8.87 10.03
CA LYS A 4 0.01 -8.52 8.89
C LYS A 4 -0.03 -9.63 7.85
N ILE A 5 0.11 -9.26 6.57
CA ILE A 5 0.43 -10.19 5.50
C ILE A 5 1.84 -9.85 5.01
N VAL A 6 2.70 -10.86 4.85
CA VAL A 6 4.09 -10.68 4.38
C VAL A 6 4.49 -11.72 3.34
N ARG A 7 5.33 -11.32 2.37
CA ARG A 7 6.03 -12.23 1.46
C ARG A 7 7.37 -12.57 2.00
N ASP A 8 7.44 -13.76 2.57
CA ASP A 8 8.71 -14.29 3.02
C ASP A 8 8.65 -15.81 3.10
N ASP A 9 9.79 -16.37 3.43
CA ASP A 9 9.92 -17.72 3.93
C ASP A 9 9.54 -17.74 5.41
N ILE A 10 8.49 -18.50 5.75
CA ILE A 10 8.00 -18.60 7.13
C ILE A 10 9.08 -19.06 8.12
N THR A 11 10.08 -19.81 7.65
CA THR A 11 11.20 -20.28 8.49
C THR A 11 12.12 -19.14 8.94
N LYS A 12 12.05 -17.97 8.30
CA LYS A 12 12.85 -16.77 8.61
C LYS A 12 12.10 -15.77 9.48
N ILE A 13 10.79 -15.93 9.63
CA ILE A 13 9.96 -15.01 10.42
C ILE A 13 10.30 -15.14 11.90
N LYS A 14 10.50 -14.00 12.54
CA LYS A 14 10.66 -13.91 13.99
C LYS A 14 9.28 -13.81 14.65
N ALA A 15 8.86 -14.87 15.32
CA ALA A 15 7.60 -14.91 16.07
C ALA A 15 7.76 -15.81 17.31
N ASP A 16 6.90 -15.68 18.32
CA ASP A 16 6.94 -16.59 19.47
C ASP A 16 6.50 -18.02 19.08
N ALA A 17 5.55 -18.15 18.15
CA ALA A 17 5.13 -19.42 17.57
C ALA A 17 5.11 -19.38 16.03
N ILE A 18 5.52 -20.48 15.40
CA ILE A 18 5.37 -20.69 13.95
C ILE A 18 4.40 -21.84 13.72
N VAL A 19 3.48 -21.68 12.79
CA VAL A 19 2.51 -22.72 12.44
C VAL A 19 3.05 -23.56 11.30
N ASN A 20 2.96 -24.88 11.48
CA ASN A 20 3.32 -25.87 10.48
C ASN A 20 2.06 -26.55 9.92
N THR A 21 2.01 -26.76 8.60
CA THR A 21 1.01 -27.59 7.92
C THR A 21 1.40 -29.06 8.06
N ALA A 22 0.88 -29.75 9.06
CA ALA A 22 1.26 -31.12 9.37
C ALA A 22 0.34 -32.14 8.68
N ASN A 23 0.91 -33.29 8.31
CA ASN A 23 0.12 -34.46 7.95
C ASN A 23 -0.51 -35.10 9.20
N PRO A 24 -1.64 -35.83 9.05
CA PRO A 24 -2.25 -36.54 10.17
C PRO A 24 -1.32 -37.56 10.81
N ASP A 25 -0.66 -38.37 9.97
CA ASP A 25 0.36 -39.31 10.39
C ASP A 25 1.68 -38.61 10.73
N VAL A 26 2.50 -39.27 11.54
CA VAL A 26 3.85 -38.82 11.86
C VAL A 26 4.76 -39.03 10.65
N ALA A 27 4.77 -38.03 9.76
CA ALA A 27 5.58 -38.01 8.55
C ALA A 27 6.07 -36.59 8.26
N ILE A 28 7.18 -36.49 7.53
CA ILE A 28 7.63 -35.23 6.93
C ILE A 28 7.07 -35.18 5.52
N GLY A 29 6.17 -34.24 5.28
CA GLY A 29 5.62 -33.93 3.97
C GLY A 29 6.51 -33.00 3.16
N ASP A 30 5.95 -32.44 2.09
CA ASP A 30 6.58 -31.47 1.20
C ASP A 30 6.21 -30.02 1.56
N GLY A 31 6.76 -29.05 0.84
CA GLY A 31 6.38 -27.64 0.95
C GLY A 31 6.77 -27.01 2.29
N VAL A 32 5.83 -26.34 2.95
CA VAL A 32 6.05 -25.64 4.23
C VAL A 32 6.47 -26.63 5.32
N ASP A 33 5.90 -27.83 5.33
CA ASP A 33 6.25 -28.87 6.31
C ASP A 33 7.73 -29.24 6.19
N TYR A 34 8.16 -29.59 4.98
CA TYR A 34 9.57 -29.89 4.68
C TYR A 34 10.49 -28.74 5.11
N ALA A 35 10.16 -27.51 4.72
CA ALA A 35 10.98 -26.34 5.02
C ALA A 35 11.14 -26.11 6.54
N ILE A 36 10.05 -26.27 7.30
CA ILE A 36 10.09 -26.16 8.76
C ILE A 36 10.94 -27.27 9.39
N TYR A 37 10.81 -28.51 8.93
CA TYR A 37 11.66 -29.62 9.43
C TYR A 37 13.15 -29.40 9.13
N GLU A 38 13.49 -28.96 7.92
CA GLU A 38 14.88 -28.65 7.55
C GLU A 38 15.43 -27.52 8.42
N ALA A 39 14.68 -26.44 8.59
CA ALA A 39 15.13 -25.25 9.31
C ALA A 39 15.19 -25.47 10.83
N ALA A 40 14.25 -26.20 11.42
CA ALA A 40 14.25 -26.52 12.85
C ALA A 40 15.30 -27.59 13.21
N GLY A 41 15.63 -28.49 12.29
CA GLY A 41 16.47 -29.66 12.50
C GLY A 41 15.63 -30.94 12.53
N ARG A 42 15.66 -31.70 11.42
CA ARG A 42 14.72 -32.80 11.14
C ARG A 42 14.59 -33.81 12.27
N ASP A 43 15.71 -34.40 12.71
CA ASP A 43 15.70 -35.51 13.66
C ASP A 43 15.13 -35.11 15.02
N ALA A 44 15.46 -33.90 15.48
CA ALA A 44 15.00 -33.38 16.77
C ALA A 44 13.50 -33.07 16.74
N LEU A 45 13.03 -32.43 15.66
CA LEU A 45 11.61 -32.13 15.50
C LEU A 45 10.78 -33.39 15.31
N LEU A 46 11.26 -34.35 14.52
CA LEU A 46 10.55 -35.61 14.27
C LEU A 46 10.39 -36.42 15.57
N ALA A 47 11.43 -36.48 16.41
CA ALA A 47 11.36 -37.17 17.69
C ALA A 47 10.33 -36.56 18.67
N GLU A 48 10.09 -35.23 18.63
CA GLU A 48 9.01 -34.62 19.41
C GLU A 48 7.65 -34.83 18.74
N ARG A 49 7.57 -34.77 17.40
CA ARG A 49 6.34 -35.05 16.66
C ARG A 49 5.85 -36.48 16.89
N GLU A 50 6.75 -37.45 17.00
CA GLU A 50 6.43 -38.85 17.34
C GLU A 50 5.72 -38.99 18.70
N LYS A 51 6.09 -38.16 19.69
CA LYS A 51 5.43 -38.18 21.01
C LYS A 51 4.01 -37.65 20.99
N ILE A 52 3.69 -36.77 20.02
CA ILE A 52 2.34 -36.26 19.81
C ILE A 52 1.44 -37.35 19.23
N GLY A 53 1.96 -38.19 18.32
CA GLY A 53 1.20 -39.27 17.68
C GLY A 53 0.32 -38.80 16.52
N VAL A 54 -0.78 -39.48 16.23
CA VAL A 54 -1.68 -39.08 15.12
C VAL A 54 -2.37 -37.76 15.46
N LEU A 55 -2.49 -36.86 14.47
CA LEU A 55 -3.28 -35.63 14.55
C LEU A 55 -4.43 -35.70 13.54
N GLU A 56 -5.64 -35.96 14.02
CA GLU A 56 -6.80 -35.98 13.11
C GLU A 56 -7.02 -34.59 12.49
N PRO A 57 -7.65 -34.50 11.30
CA PRO A 57 -8.00 -33.21 10.71
C PRO A 57 -8.76 -32.31 11.70
N GLY A 58 -8.31 -31.06 11.85
CA GLY A 58 -8.81 -30.13 12.87
C GLY A 58 -8.16 -30.26 14.25
N GLU A 59 -7.09 -31.04 14.38
CA GLU A 59 -6.28 -31.14 15.59
C GLU A 59 -4.95 -30.39 15.45
N VAL A 60 -4.40 -30.02 16.61
CA VAL A 60 -3.16 -29.27 16.73
C VAL A 60 -2.25 -29.95 17.74
N GLY A 61 -0.96 -29.96 17.45
CA GLY A 61 0.08 -30.44 18.36
C GLY A 61 1.19 -29.41 18.47
N VAL A 62 1.90 -29.38 19.60
CA VAL A 62 2.93 -28.35 19.84
C VAL A 62 4.26 -28.97 20.22
N THR A 63 5.32 -28.48 19.60
CA THR A 63 6.71 -28.86 19.87
C THR A 63 7.57 -27.61 20.12
N PRO A 64 8.78 -27.75 20.71
CA PRO A 64 9.78 -26.68 20.69
C PRO A 64 10.20 -26.33 19.26
N ALA A 65 10.59 -25.08 19.00
CA ALA A 65 10.96 -24.64 17.65
C ALA A 65 12.43 -24.89 17.25
N PHE A 66 13.25 -25.40 18.18
CA PHE A 66 14.65 -25.75 17.94
C PHE A 66 15.48 -24.62 17.32
N ASN A 67 15.97 -24.79 16.09
CA ASN A 67 16.85 -23.85 15.40
C ASN A 67 16.10 -22.66 14.77
N LEU A 68 14.76 -22.66 14.77
CA LEU A 68 13.97 -21.53 14.27
C LEU A 68 14.02 -20.33 15.24
N ASN A 69 13.78 -19.13 14.71
CA ASN A 69 13.65 -17.90 15.51
C ASN A 69 12.26 -17.80 16.16
N ALA A 70 11.88 -18.87 16.87
CA ALA A 70 10.62 -19.02 17.58
C ALA A 70 10.80 -19.85 18.84
N LYS A 71 9.79 -19.87 19.71
CA LYS A 71 9.76 -20.73 20.91
C LYS A 71 9.08 -22.05 20.61
N TYR A 72 7.98 -22.00 19.86
CA TYR A 72 7.12 -23.15 19.58
C TYR A 72 6.86 -23.33 18.09
N ILE A 73 6.68 -24.59 17.68
CA ILE A 73 6.04 -24.95 16.41
C ILE A 73 4.67 -25.53 16.75
N ILE A 74 3.62 -24.97 16.15
CA ILE A 74 2.25 -25.48 16.26
C ILE A 74 1.94 -26.24 14.97
N HIS A 75 1.93 -27.57 15.06
CA HIS A 75 1.59 -28.48 13.98
C HIS A 75 0.07 -28.57 13.83
N VAL A 76 -0.44 -28.21 12.65
CA VAL A 76 -1.88 -28.17 12.38
C VAL A 76 -2.22 -29.16 11.28
N SER A 77 -3.08 -30.13 11.61
CA SER A 77 -3.62 -31.09 10.64
C SER A 77 -4.87 -30.49 9.99
N SER A 78 -4.76 -30.07 8.73
CA SER A 78 -5.83 -29.34 8.02
C SER A 78 -6.74 -30.30 7.22
N PRO A 79 -7.97 -29.90 6.85
CA PRO A 79 -8.81 -30.70 5.98
C PRO A 79 -8.31 -30.72 4.54
N TRP A 80 -8.51 -31.85 3.85
CA TRP A 80 -8.42 -31.94 2.40
C TRP A 80 -9.66 -31.30 1.77
N TRP A 81 -9.52 -30.68 0.60
CA TRP A 81 -10.68 -30.14 -0.12
C TRP A 81 -11.39 -31.23 -0.92
N GLU A 82 -12.66 -31.50 -0.62
CA GLU A 82 -13.50 -32.50 -1.30
C GLU A 82 -14.71 -31.88 -2.01
N GLY A 83 -14.74 -30.56 -2.15
CA GLY A 83 -15.80 -29.83 -2.87
C GLY A 83 -16.51 -28.78 -2.02
N GLY A 84 -16.29 -28.76 -0.71
CA GLY A 84 -16.79 -27.74 0.21
C GLY A 84 -18.12 -28.06 0.89
N ASP A 85 -18.71 -29.22 0.60
CA ASP A 85 -20.02 -29.65 1.11
C ASP A 85 -19.91 -30.63 2.30
N GLU A 86 -18.70 -31.00 2.73
CA GLU A 86 -18.43 -31.98 3.79
C GLU A 86 -17.98 -31.32 5.11
N GLY A 87 -18.12 -30.00 5.20
CA GLY A 87 -17.76 -29.21 6.39
C GLY A 87 -16.28 -28.82 6.47
N GLU A 88 -15.56 -28.88 5.34
CA GLU A 88 -14.15 -28.50 5.26
C GLU A 88 -13.90 -27.03 5.66
N PRO A 89 -14.75 -26.04 5.29
CA PRO A 89 -14.60 -24.66 5.74
C PRO A 89 -14.64 -24.51 7.26
N GLU A 90 -15.58 -25.17 7.94
CA GLU A 90 -15.73 -25.16 9.39
C GLU A 90 -14.55 -25.85 10.07
N LEU A 91 -14.05 -26.92 9.46
CA LEU A 91 -12.90 -27.67 9.97
C LEU A 91 -11.60 -26.87 9.83
N LEU A 92 -11.42 -26.14 8.71
CA LEU A 92 -10.31 -25.22 8.53
C LEU A 92 -10.39 -24.04 9.50
N ARG A 93 -11.58 -23.49 9.74
CA ARG A 93 -11.80 -22.46 10.76
C ARG A 93 -11.36 -22.94 12.15
N LYS A 94 -11.79 -24.15 12.52
CA LYS A 94 -11.39 -24.81 13.78
C LYS A 94 -9.87 -24.98 13.91
N CYS A 95 -9.15 -25.23 12.81
CA CYS A 95 -7.69 -25.29 12.81
C CYS A 95 -7.06 -23.97 13.25
N TYR A 96 -7.53 -22.84 12.71
CA TYR A 96 -7.08 -21.51 13.11
C TYR A 96 -7.43 -21.23 14.56
N ASP A 97 -8.69 -21.43 14.97
CA ASP A 97 -9.15 -21.14 16.34
C ASP A 97 -8.32 -21.89 17.40
N LYS A 98 -8.08 -23.19 17.18
CA LYS A 98 -7.29 -24.02 18.11
C LYS A 98 -5.82 -23.61 18.16
N SER A 99 -5.20 -23.34 17.01
CA SER A 99 -3.79 -22.99 16.97
C SER A 99 -3.51 -21.60 17.58
N LEU A 100 -4.44 -20.65 17.41
CA LEU A 100 -4.38 -19.35 18.07
C LEU A 100 -4.51 -19.48 19.59
N LEU A 101 -5.45 -20.32 20.05
CA LEU A 101 -5.64 -20.57 21.47
C LEU A 101 -4.41 -21.24 22.10
N GLU A 102 -3.82 -22.25 21.46
CA GLU A 102 -2.58 -22.89 21.92
C GLU A 102 -1.43 -21.88 22.09
N ALA A 103 -1.29 -20.95 21.15
CA ALA A 103 -0.29 -19.89 21.25
C ALA A 103 -0.56 -18.96 22.43
N ALA A 104 -1.83 -18.59 22.64
CA ALA A 104 -2.25 -17.72 23.74
C ALA A 104 -2.02 -18.36 25.11
N GLU A 105 -2.40 -19.64 25.27
CA GLU A 105 -2.23 -20.40 26.51
C GLU A 105 -0.76 -20.55 26.91
N ARG A 106 0.14 -20.54 25.93
CA ARG A 106 1.60 -20.59 26.13
C ARG A 106 2.23 -19.21 26.33
N GLY A 107 1.43 -18.15 26.34
CA GLY A 107 1.89 -16.77 26.53
C GLY A 107 2.69 -16.23 25.34
N CYS A 108 2.40 -16.69 24.12
CA CYS A 108 2.98 -16.14 22.91
C CYS A 108 2.40 -14.74 22.64
N ASN A 109 3.26 -13.78 22.32
CA ASN A 109 2.85 -12.44 21.91
C ASN A 109 2.78 -12.31 20.38
N SER A 110 3.35 -13.27 19.64
CA SER A 110 3.35 -13.28 18.18
C SER A 110 3.25 -14.69 17.59
N ILE A 111 2.54 -14.83 16.49
CA ILE A 111 2.36 -16.08 15.74
C ILE A 111 2.45 -15.84 14.23
N ALA A 112 3.17 -16.72 13.52
CA ALA A 112 3.27 -16.71 12.07
C ALA A 112 2.55 -17.91 11.45
N TYR A 113 1.67 -17.65 10.49
CA TYR A 113 0.88 -18.66 9.76
C TYR A 113 1.32 -18.75 8.31
N PRO A 114 1.45 -19.95 7.72
CA PRO A 114 1.26 -20.10 6.29
C PRO A 114 -0.24 -20.04 5.97
N LEU A 115 -0.60 -19.90 4.70
CA LEU A 115 -1.99 -20.11 4.29
C LEU A 115 -2.31 -21.62 4.33
N LEU A 116 -3.14 -22.04 5.29
CA LEU A 116 -3.42 -23.45 5.54
C LEU A 116 -4.24 -24.09 4.40
N ALA A 117 -3.96 -25.36 4.11
CA ALA A 117 -4.69 -26.22 3.14
C ALA A 117 -4.67 -25.81 1.65
N THR A 118 -4.12 -24.65 1.28
CA THR A 118 -4.20 -24.15 -0.11
C THR A 118 -3.15 -24.70 -1.08
N GLY A 119 -2.16 -25.44 -0.57
CA GLY A 119 -1.14 -26.12 -1.38
C GLY A 119 -1.64 -27.47 -1.90
N THR A 120 -0.98 -28.54 -1.47
CA THR A 120 -1.30 -29.93 -1.89
C THR A 120 -2.75 -30.33 -1.61
N TYR A 121 -3.37 -29.74 -0.57
CA TYR A 121 -4.75 -30.06 -0.17
C TYR A 121 -5.81 -29.32 -1.00
N ARG A 122 -5.37 -28.46 -1.94
CA ARG A 122 -6.19 -27.80 -2.98
C ARG A 122 -7.37 -26.99 -2.46
N PHE A 123 -7.34 -26.56 -1.20
CA PHE A 123 -8.36 -25.68 -0.65
C PHE A 123 -8.38 -24.36 -1.44
N PRO A 124 -9.56 -23.85 -1.86
CA PRO A 124 -9.64 -22.62 -2.63
C PRO A 124 -9.00 -21.45 -1.87
N LYS A 125 -8.04 -20.78 -2.50
CA LYS A 125 -7.23 -19.73 -1.85
C LYS A 125 -8.09 -18.59 -1.31
N GLU A 126 -9.04 -18.09 -2.11
CA GLU A 126 -9.97 -17.03 -1.72
C GLU A 126 -10.75 -17.40 -0.46
N LEU A 127 -11.26 -18.63 -0.40
CA LEU A 127 -12.01 -19.13 0.75
C LEU A 127 -11.09 -19.33 1.96
N GLY A 128 -9.89 -19.89 1.76
CA GLY A 128 -8.89 -20.10 2.81
C GLY A 128 -8.43 -18.79 3.45
N ILE A 129 -8.20 -17.76 2.64
CA ILE A 129 -7.88 -16.40 3.11
C ILE A 129 -9.03 -15.86 3.93
N LYS A 130 -10.25 -15.90 3.39
CA LYS A 130 -11.43 -15.40 4.11
C LYS A 130 -11.54 -16.04 5.49
N ILE A 131 -11.45 -17.38 5.55
CA ILE A 131 -11.51 -18.14 6.81
C ILE A 131 -10.38 -17.73 7.77
N ALA A 132 -9.14 -17.61 7.27
CA ALA A 132 -8.00 -17.17 8.09
C ALA A 132 -8.24 -15.77 8.67
N THR A 133 -8.68 -14.83 7.84
CA THR A 133 -8.91 -13.44 8.25
C THR A 133 -10.06 -13.31 9.24
N ASP A 134 -11.14 -14.06 9.05
CA ASP A 134 -12.27 -14.08 9.98
C ASP A 134 -11.83 -14.65 11.34
N ALA A 135 -11.06 -15.75 11.33
CA ALA A 135 -10.51 -16.33 12.56
C ALA A 135 -9.56 -15.36 13.29
N PHE A 136 -8.67 -14.69 12.57
CA PHE A 136 -7.76 -13.70 13.14
C PHE A 136 -8.50 -12.51 13.72
N LYS A 137 -9.51 -11.99 13.03
CA LYS A 137 -10.32 -10.86 13.51
C LYS A 137 -11.03 -11.23 14.80
N ASP A 138 -11.78 -12.34 14.80
CA ASP A 138 -12.54 -12.81 15.95
C ASP A 138 -11.62 -13.03 17.17
N PHE A 139 -10.48 -13.67 16.96
CA PHE A 139 -9.50 -13.87 18.03
C PHE A 139 -8.91 -12.56 18.58
N LEU A 140 -8.60 -11.60 17.71
CA LEU A 140 -8.02 -10.31 18.08
C LEU A 140 -9.01 -9.33 18.73
N GLU A 141 -10.30 -9.69 18.81
CA GLU A 141 -11.29 -8.96 19.62
C GLU A 141 -11.09 -9.20 21.12
N GLU A 142 -10.68 -10.42 21.49
CA GLU A 142 -10.52 -10.85 22.89
C GLU A 142 -9.05 -10.96 23.32
N HIS A 143 -8.13 -11.11 22.37
CA HIS A 143 -6.71 -11.34 22.63
C HIS A 143 -5.80 -10.27 22.01
N GLU A 144 -4.71 -9.94 22.72
CA GLU A 144 -3.63 -9.10 22.22
C GLU A 144 -2.47 -9.99 21.74
N MET A 145 -2.40 -10.26 20.42
CA MET A 145 -1.31 -11.01 19.80
C MET A 145 -0.97 -10.40 18.42
N GLU A 146 0.30 -10.42 18.04
CA GLU A 146 0.73 -10.08 16.68
C GLU A 146 0.59 -11.32 15.78
N ILE A 147 -0.31 -11.27 14.81
CA ILE A 147 -0.52 -12.36 13.85
C ILE A 147 0.10 -11.94 12.50
N THR A 148 0.90 -12.82 11.91
CA THR A 148 1.49 -12.63 10.59
C THR A 148 1.10 -13.78 9.67
N LEU A 149 0.38 -13.51 8.59
CA LEU A 149 0.13 -14.44 7.51
C LEU A 149 1.26 -14.33 6.49
N VAL A 150 2.02 -15.40 6.34
CA VAL A 150 3.18 -15.52 5.46
C VAL A 150 2.74 -16.19 4.18
N VAL A 151 2.84 -15.46 3.07
CA VAL A 151 2.52 -15.95 1.74
C VAL A 151 3.81 -16.15 0.95
N PHE A 152 3.99 -17.33 0.36
CA PHE A 152 5.22 -17.71 -0.33
C PHE A 152 5.06 -17.64 -1.85
N GLY A 153 5.79 -16.75 -2.52
CA GLY A 153 6.01 -16.77 -3.98
C GLY A 153 4.89 -16.19 -4.86
N GLU A 154 5.24 -15.98 -6.15
CA GLU A 154 4.43 -15.40 -7.24
C GLU A 154 3.29 -16.31 -7.74
N GLU A 155 3.45 -17.64 -7.70
CA GLU A 155 2.46 -18.59 -8.23
C GLU A 155 1.47 -19.12 -7.17
N ALA A 156 1.86 -19.13 -5.89
CA ALA A 156 0.98 -19.59 -4.81
C ALA A 156 -0.21 -18.66 -4.60
N PHE A 157 -0.21 -17.52 -5.29
CA PHE A 157 -1.19 -16.47 -5.21
C PHE A 157 -1.46 -15.92 -6.62
N ARG A 158 -1.95 -16.76 -7.52
CA ARG A 158 -2.98 -16.29 -8.44
C ARG A 158 -4.29 -16.61 -7.75
N ILE A 159 -4.86 -15.64 -7.04
CA ILE A 159 -6.31 -15.53 -6.86
C ILE A 159 -6.91 -15.63 -8.28
N SER A 160 -8.04 -16.33 -8.42
CA SER A 160 -8.63 -16.78 -9.69
C SER A 160 -8.12 -16.01 -10.92
N GLY A 161 -7.56 -16.70 -11.91
CA GLY A 161 -6.97 -16.06 -13.11
C GLY A 161 -7.88 -14.98 -13.70
N GLU A 162 -9.19 -15.14 -13.59
CA GLU A 162 -10.22 -14.15 -13.92
C GLU A 162 -10.08 -12.81 -13.16
N LEU A 163 -9.92 -12.79 -11.83
CA LEU A 163 -9.78 -11.52 -11.09
C LEU A 163 -8.48 -10.79 -11.46
N PHE A 164 -7.38 -11.53 -11.59
CA PHE A 164 -6.11 -10.94 -11.97
C PHE A 164 -6.17 -10.41 -13.41
N GLU A 165 -6.70 -11.18 -14.35
CA GLU A 165 -6.90 -10.76 -15.74
C GLU A 165 -7.85 -9.55 -15.84
N ASP A 166 -8.90 -9.50 -15.02
CA ASP A 166 -9.82 -8.36 -14.97
C ASP A 166 -9.14 -7.08 -14.45
N VAL A 167 -8.33 -7.20 -13.39
CA VAL A 167 -7.57 -6.07 -12.84
C VAL A 167 -6.48 -5.63 -13.83
N ASP A 168 -5.80 -6.58 -14.47
CA ASP A 168 -4.75 -6.32 -15.45
C ASP A 168 -5.30 -5.63 -16.70
N SER A 169 -6.45 -6.09 -17.20
CA SER A 169 -7.19 -5.43 -18.27
C SER A 169 -7.60 -4.02 -17.85
N PHE A 170 -8.13 -3.85 -16.64
CA PHE A 170 -8.55 -2.53 -16.16
C PHE A 170 -7.38 -1.53 -16.07
N ILE A 171 -6.22 -1.99 -15.59
CA ILE A 171 -5.01 -1.19 -15.51
C ILE A 171 -4.51 -0.85 -16.92
N SER A 172 -4.51 -1.83 -17.83
CA SER A 172 -4.09 -1.65 -19.23
C SER A 172 -4.98 -0.67 -19.99
N ASP A 173 -6.29 -0.80 -19.86
CA ASP A 173 -7.27 0.10 -20.48
C ASP A 173 -7.08 1.55 -20.00
N ARG A 174 -6.79 1.75 -18.71
CA ARG A 174 -6.44 3.08 -18.18
C ARG A 174 -5.17 3.65 -18.80
N TYR A 175 -4.13 2.85 -18.99
CA TYR A 175 -2.92 3.34 -19.63
C TYR A 175 -3.19 3.80 -21.06
N VAL A 176 -4.07 3.11 -21.78
CA VAL A 176 -4.50 3.52 -23.13
C VAL A 176 -5.32 4.80 -23.07
N GLU A 177 -6.35 4.88 -22.21
CA GLU A 177 -7.20 6.07 -22.07
C GLU A 177 -6.38 7.32 -21.68
N GLU A 178 -5.44 7.20 -20.74
CA GLU A 178 -4.59 8.32 -20.32
C GLU A 178 -3.62 8.72 -21.45
N ALA A 179 -3.00 7.75 -22.14
CA ALA A 179 -2.10 8.02 -23.26
C ALA A 179 -2.83 8.68 -24.44
N GLU A 180 -4.04 8.23 -24.77
CA GLU A 180 -4.90 8.88 -25.76
C GLU A 180 -5.26 10.30 -25.29
N SER A 181 -5.64 10.47 -24.01
CA SER A 181 -5.95 11.80 -23.47
C SER A 181 -4.76 12.76 -23.56
N ASP A 182 -3.52 12.29 -23.38
CA ASP A 182 -2.29 13.07 -23.49
C ASP A 182 -1.90 13.35 -24.95
N GLU A 183 -2.15 12.41 -25.86
CA GLU A 183 -1.92 12.53 -27.30
C GLU A 183 -2.89 13.56 -27.91
N TYR A 184 -4.19 13.43 -27.63
CA TYR A 184 -5.19 14.43 -28.02
C TYR A 184 -5.06 15.73 -27.21
N ALA A 185 -4.50 15.70 -25.99
CA ALA A 185 -4.18 16.90 -25.22
C ALA A 185 -3.05 17.74 -25.86
N ARG A 186 -2.13 17.08 -26.58
CA ARG A 186 -1.09 17.76 -27.34
C ARG A 186 -1.65 18.36 -28.63
N ASP A 187 -2.57 17.68 -29.29
CA ASP A 187 -3.18 18.18 -30.53
C ASP A 187 -4.02 19.44 -30.33
N TRP A 188 -4.84 19.57 -29.28
CA TRP A 188 -5.55 20.84 -29.03
C TRP A 188 -4.62 21.99 -28.64
N LYS A 189 -3.48 21.69 -27.99
CA LYS A 189 -2.45 22.70 -27.69
C LYS A 189 -1.73 23.15 -28.96
N ILE A 190 -1.50 22.24 -29.90
CA ILE A 190 -0.90 22.53 -31.20
C ILE A 190 -1.88 23.34 -32.08
N GLU A 191 -3.16 22.95 -32.16
CA GLU A 191 -4.21 23.73 -32.86
C GLU A 191 -4.41 25.13 -32.27
N ALA A 192 -4.38 25.28 -30.94
CA ALA A 192 -4.48 26.58 -30.28
C ALA A 192 -3.27 27.50 -30.60
N ILE A 193 -2.09 26.93 -30.82
CA ILE A 193 -0.89 27.67 -31.24
C ILE A 193 -0.98 28.06 -32.73
N TYR A 194 -1.44 27.16 -33.60
CA TYR A 194 -1.61 27.46 -35.04
C TYR A 194 -2.73 28.48 -35.31
N THR A 195 -3.80 28.48 -34.49
CA THR A 195 -4.94 29.41 -34.67
C THR A 195 -4.63 30.84 -34.20
N GLN A 196 -3.64 31.04 -33.33
CA GLN A 196 -3.21 32.38 -32.87
C GLN A 196 -2.02 32.95 -33.66
N GLY A 197 -1.54 32.25 -34.70
CA GLY A 197 -0.30 32.60 -35.39
C GLY A 197 -0.33 32.41 -36.89
N SER A 198 -1.30 32.97 -37.63
CA SER A 198 -1.06 33.36 -39.02
C SER A 198 -2.15 34.31 -39.54
N SER A 199 -1.87 35.61 -39.45
CA SER A 199 -2.25 36.55 -40.49
C SER A 199 -0.95 36.98 -41.16
N PHE A 200 -0.58 36.40 -42.31
CA PHE A 200 0.15 37.08 -43.39
C PHE A 200 0.34 36.11 -44.58
N ALA A 201 -0.40 36.41 -45.65
CA ALA A 201 -0.14 36.27 -47.09
C ALA A 201 0.46 34.97 -47.67
N ASP A 202 -0.38 34.31 -48.48
CA ASP A 202 -0.15 33.87 -49.87
C ASP A 202 1.29 33.75 -50.37
N GLU A 203 1.67 32.55 -50.82
CA GLU A 203 2.25 32.36 -52.16
C GLU A 203 2.11 30.89 -52.62
N ASP A 204 1.64 30.76 -53.85
CA ASP A 204 1.36 29.55 -54.61
C ASP A 204 2.56 28.60 -54.71
N PHE A 205 2.34 27.28 -54.65
CA PHE A 205 2.99 26.35 -55.59
C PHE A 205 2.21 25.03 -55.71
N SER A 206 2.08 24.60 -56.96
CA SER A 206 1.19 23.56 -57.49
C SER A 206 1.69 22.12 -57.29
N GLU A 207 0.70 21.22 -57.29
CA GLU A 207 0.69 19.77 -57.51
C GLU A 207 1.93 19.14 -58.16
N GLU A 208 2.38 18.00 -57.63
CA GLU A 208 2.66 16.80 -58.42
C GLU A 208 2.64 15.54 -57.54
N GLU A 209 1.74 14.61 -57.89
CA GLU A 209 1.73 13.22 -57.45
C GLU A 209 2.96 12.48 -58.01
N SER A 210 3.54 11.56 -57.24
CA SER A 210 3.99 10.28 -57.79
C SER A 210 4.12 9.23 -56.69
N ASP A 211 3.34 8.18 -56.86
CA ASP A 211 3.51 6.88 -56.23
C ASP A 211 4.82 6.24 -56.69
N GLU A 212 5.61 5.68 -55.77
CA GLU A 212 6.49 4.56 -56.09
C GLU A 212 6.75 3.70 -54.85
N ASP A 213 6.05 2.56 -54.81
CA ASP A 213 6.34 1.42 -53.95
C ASP A 213 7.71 0.83 -54.32
N LEU A 214 8.61 0.70 -53.35
CA LEU A 214 9.80 -0.17 -53.46
C LEU A 214 9.97 -0.99 -52.18
N TYR A 215 9.68 -2.28 -52.31
CA TYR A 215 9.87 -3.31 -51.30
C TYR A 215 11.37 -3.66 -51.10
N ILE A 216 11.78 -3.57 -49.82
CA ILE A 216 12.64 -4.47 -49.00
C ILE A 216 13.97 -4.98 -49.57
N ASP A 217 15.07 -4.75 -48.83
CA ASP A 217 15.94 -5.89 -48.42
C ASP A 217 16.73 -5.61 -47.13
N ASP A 218 16.56 -6.50 -46.16
CA ASP A 218 17.36 -6.65 -44.95
C ASP A 218 18.51 -7.61 -45.28
N SER A 219 19.76 -7.13 -45.33
CA SER A 219 20.91 -7.91 -44.87
C SER A 219 22.24 -7.13 -44.87
N ASP A 220 22.92 -7.34 -43.75
CA ASP A 220 24.37 -7.29 -43.51
C ASP A 220 24.98 -6.02 -42.84
N GLU A 221 25.53 -6.34 -41.66
CA GLU A 221 26.21 -5.57 -40.64
C GLU A 221 27.49 -4.86 -41.12
N GLU A 222 27.85 -3.72 -40.51
CA GLU A 222 29.11 -3.61 -39.75
C GLU A 222 29.22 -2.29 -38.96
N SER A 223 29.81 -2.42 -37.77
CA SER A 223 30.09 -1.42 -36.74
C SER A 223 31.15 -0.38 -37.14
N ILE A 224 31.02 0.89 -36.67
CA ILE A 224 32.19 1.73 -36.31
C ILE A 224 31.83 2.68 -35.15
N ASP A 225 32.61 2.57 -34.08
CA ASP A 225 32.72 3.49 -32.95
C ASP A 225 33.35 4.86 -33.30
N GLU A 226 33.14 5.82 -32.39
CA GLU A 226 33.91 7.07 -32.15
C GLU A 226 33.66 8.31 -33.03
N ILE A 227 32.94 9.29 -32.45
CA ILE A 227 33.49 10.64 -32.19
C ILE A 227 33.08 11.09 -30.77
N ILE A 228 34.06 11.24 -29.87
CA ILE A 228 33.96 11.86 -28.53
C ILE A 228 34.35 13.35 -28.63
N ILE A 229 33.80 14.17 -27.70
CA ILE A 229 34.32 15.41 -27.05
C ILE A 229 33.27 16.55 -27.18
N LYS A 230 32.80 17.28 -26.16
CA LYS A 230 32.98 17.38 -24.68
C LYS A 230 31.88 18.36 -24.20
N GLU A 231 31.17 18.06 -23.12
CA GLU A 231 30.81 19.09 -22.14
C GLU A 231 30.55 18.42 -20.77
N GLU A 232 31.38 18.75 -19.79
CA GLU A 232 31.32 18.25 -18.43
C GLU A 232 30.12 18.84 -17.69
N LEU A 233 29.14 18.01 -17.31
CA LEU A 233 28.13 18.36 -16.32
C LEU A 233 28.75 18.32 -14.91
N PRO A 234 28.56 19.36 -14.08
CA PRO A 234 29.07 19.36 -12.71
C PRO A 234 28.35 18.31 -11.86
N LYS A 235 29.13 17.61 -11.01
CA LYS A 235 28.69 16.55 -10.10
C LYS A 235 27.61 17.07 -9.14
N LYS A 236 26.51 16.32 -9.06
CA LYS A 236 25.43 16.52 -8.10
C LYS A 236 25.84 15.90 -6.76
N ASP A 237 26.22 16.74 -5.80
CA ASP A 237 26.32 16.40 -4.38
C ASP A 237 25.06 16.95 -3.69
N ASP A 238 23.97 16.19 -3.67
CA ASP A 238 22.71 16.58 -3.03
C ASP A 238 22.48 15.79 -1.74
N ASN A 239 23.31 16.09 -0.74
CA ASN A 239 22.94 15.95 0.66
C ASN A 239 22.80 17.34 1.28
N ILE A 240 21.79 18.12 0.88
CA ILE A 240 21.27 19.26 1.65
C ILE A 240 19.75 19.36 1.46
N ASN A 241 19.06 19.18 2.59
CA ASN A 241 17.63 19.34 2.82
C ASN A 241 17.25 20.85 2.93
N PRO A 242 16.33 21.42 2.13
CA PRO A 242 16.12 22.88 2.08
C PRO A 242 15.35 23.53 3.25
N ILE A 243 14.92 22.79 4.30
CA ILE A 243 13.98 23.35 5.32
C ILE A 243 14.67 23.77 6.64
N LYS A 244 15.98 24.04 6.66
CA LYS A 244 16.66 24.57 7.87
C LYS A 244 17.61 25.73 7.61
N LYS A 245 17.12 26.84 7.02
CA LYS A 245 17.84 28.13 7.10
C LYS A 245 16.95 29.36 6.93
N LEU A 246 15.91 29.50 7.75
CA LEU A 246 15.16 30.77 7.87
C LEU A 246 14.91 31.23 9.32
N GLY A 247 15.54 30.58 10.31
CA GLY A 247 15.26 30.81 11.74
C GLY A 247 16.33 31.52 12.57
N SER A 248 17.39 32.14 12.01
CA SER A 248 18.51 32.62 12.84
C SER A 248 19.09 34.00 12.55
N ILE A 249 18.39 34.91 11.85
CA ILE A 249 18.87 36.30 11.62
C ILE A 249 18.09 37.35 12.44
N PHE A 250 17.61 37.01 13.63
CA PHE A 250 17.17 38.03 14.59
C PHE A 250 17.62 37.69 16.02
N LYS A 251 18.80 38.19 16.40
CA LYS A 251 19.11 38.53 17.78
C LYS A 251 19.82 39.89 17.86
N LYS A 252 19.31 40.69 18.79
CA LYS A 252 19.75 42.02 19.24
C LYS A 252 21.20 42.03 19.74
N SER A 253 21.93 43.10 19.42
CA SER A 253 22.99 43.73 20.26
C SER A 253 23.33 45.07 19.58
N ASP A 254 22.85 46.19 20.11
CA ASP A 254 23.47 47.03 21.15
C ASP A 254 24.38 48.14 20.59
N MET A 255 24.18 49.32 21.17
CA MET A 255 24.69 50.63 20.76
C MET A 255 26.19 50.80 21.01
N ALA A 256 26.90 51.51 20.12
CA ALA A 256 27.80 52.65 20.43
C ALA A 256 28.69 53.05 19.23
N GLY A 257 28.83 54.36 18.96
CA GLY A 257 30.06 54.92 18.36
C GLY A 257 29.92 55.68 17.03
N ALA A 258 29.75 57.01 17.13
CA ALA A 258 30.22 58.13 16.28
C ALA A 258 30.80 57.84 14.87
N SER A 259 30.51 58.58 13.78
CA SER A 259 30.58 60.04 13.65
C SER A 259 30.18 60.51 12.23
N LYS A 260 29.52 61.69 12.20
CA LYS A 260 29.48 62.76 11.18
C LYS A 260 29.63 62.42 9.68
N LEU A 261 28.61 62.75 8.87
CA LEU A 261 28.74 63.70 7.75
C LEU A 261 27.35 64.13 7.23
N SER A 262 27.33 65.33 6.65
CA SER A 262 26.25 66.31 6.48
C SER A 262 25.14 66.00 5.47
N ALA A 263 23.95 66.56 5.72
CA ALA A 263 22.86 66.76 4.75
C ALA A 263 23.26 67.72 3.60
N PRO A 264 22.48 67.79 2.51
CA PRO A 264 21.42 68.80 2.50
C PRO A 264 20.07 68.33 1.96
N ALA A 265 19.07 69.15 2.29
CA ALA A 265 17.64 68.98 2.13
C ALA A 265 17.14 68.90 0.67
N ALA A 266 16.10 68.10 0.46
CA ALA A 266 15.15 68.28 -0.64
C ALA A 266 13.71 68.04 -0.13
N GLN A 267 13.01 69.16 -0.02
CA GLN A 267 11.57 69.42 0.03
C GLN A 267 10.57 68.26 0.18
N ALA A 268 9.72 68.42 1.20
CA ALA A 268 8.46 67.74 1.39
C ALA A 268 7.46 68.06 0.26
N MET A 269 6.94 67.03 -0.41
CA MET A 269 5.62 67.03 -1.01
C MET A 269 4.73 66.12 -0.17
N GLN A 270 3.79 66.73 0.56
CA GLN A 270 2.67 66.00 1.14
C GLN A 270 1.72 65.63 0.01
N MET A 271 1.59 64.34 -0.30
CA MET A 271 0.41 63.81 -0.97
C MET A 271 -0.29 62.85 -0.01
N SER A 272 -1.48 63.26 0.39
CA SER A 272 -2.45 62.43 1.08
C SER A 272 -2.94 61.33 0.14
N THR A 273 -2.53 60.09 0.40
CA THR A 273 -3.26 58.92 -0.07
C THR A 273 -3.57 58.07 1.15
N SER A 274 -4.85 58.05 1.53
CA SER A 274 -5.37 57.10 2.49
C SER A 274 -5.36 55.70 1.85
N GLU A 275 -4.23 55.00 1.99
CA GLU A 275 -4.26 53.54 1.88
C GLU A 275 -4.80 53.02 3.22
N ALA A 276 -6.05 52.60 3.22
CA ALA A 276 -6.54 51.70 4.25
C ALA A 276 -5.72 50.42 4.13
N ALA A 277 -4.69 50.30 4.98
CA ALA A 277 -3.91 49.08 5.11
C ALA A 277 -4.88 47.94 5.44
N MET A 278 -5.11 47.04 4.48
CA MET A 278 -5.76 45.77 4.78
C MET A 278 -4.92 45.12 5.88
N PRO A 279 -5.52 44.73 7.02
CA PRO A 279 -4.75 44.08 8.06
C PRO A 279 -4.17 42.80 7.44
N MET A 280 -2.84 42.73 7.35
CA MET A 280 -2.14 41.50 7.05
C MET A 280 -2.50 40.52 8.16
N MET A 281 -3.48 39.65 7.92
CA MET A 281 -3.69 38.47 8.75
C MET A 281 -2.34 37.75 8.79
N SER A 282 -1.87 37.42 9.99
CA SER A 282 -0.66 36.61 10.09
C SER A 282 -0.92 35.28 9.39
N LEU A 283 0.13 34.64 8.85
CA LEU A 283 0.02 33.30 8.28
C LEU A 283 -0.65 32.34 9.27
N GLU A 284 -0.40 32.52 10.57
CA GLU A 284 -1.02 31.75 11.65
C GLU A 284 -2.53 32.01 11.78
N ASP A 285 -2.99 33.24 11.57
CA ASP A 285 -4.41 33.59 11.58
C ASP A 285 -5.12 33.13 10.29
N THR A 286 -4.44 33.18 9.15
CA THR A 286 -4.94 32.62 7.88
C THR A 286 -5.05 31.10 7.98
N LEU A 287 -4.02 30.40 8.49
CA LEU A 287 -4.07 28.96 8.73
C LEU A 287 -5.21 28.59 9.69
N LYS A 288 -5.35 29.29 10.82
CA LYS A 288 -6.47 29.06 11.76
C LYS A 288 -7.85 29.30 11.14
N SER A 289 -7.97 30.18 10.15
CA SER A 289 -9.24 30.46 9.47
C SER A 289 -9.62 29.43 8.40
N MET A 290 -8.66 28.64 7.91
CA MET A 290 -8.88 27.55 6.94
C MET A 290 -9.35 26.24 7.60
N TYR A 291 -8.92 25.97 8.84
CA TYR A 291 -9.34 24.78 9.60
C TYR A 291 -10.60 25.08 10.43
N LYS A 292 -11.80 24.87 9.87
CA LYS A 292 -13.03 24.93 10.69
C LYS A 292 -13.33 23.61 11.40
N ASP A 293 -12.93 22.50 10.79
CA ASP A 293 -13.09 21.16 11.35
C ASP A 293 -11.77 20.40 11.15
N SER A 294 -11.40 19.59 12.13
CA SER A 294 -10.23 18.71 12.08
C SER A 294 -10.46 17.49 11.17
N PHE A 295 -9.39 16.82 10.75
CA PHE A 295 -9.51 15.57 9.99
C PHE A 295 -10.28 14.51 10.80
N GLY A 296 -9.98 14.39 12.09
CA GLY A 296 -10.69 13.50 13.01
C GLY A 296 -12.20 13.76 13.06
N GLU A 297 -12.63 15.02 13.07
CA GLU A 297 -14.05 15.39 13.05
C GLU A 297 -14.72 15.03 11.71
N HIS A 298 -14.07 15.31 10.58
CA HIS A 298 -14.58 14.93 9.25
C HIS A 298 -14.71 13.41 9.10
N LEU A 299 -13.70 12.66 9.55
CA LEU A 299 -13.74 11.20 9.58
C LEU A 299 -14.93 10.71 10.43
N GLN A 300 -15.14 11.28 11.63
CA GLN A 300 -16.26 10.89 12.48
C GLN A 300 -17.63 11.22 11.85
N GLN A 301 -17.75 12.35 11.14
CA GLN A 301 -18.96 12.70 10.40
C GLN A 301 -19.26 11.72 9.27
N LEU A 302 -18.23 11.30 8.52
CA LEU A 302 -18.36 10.29 7.46
C LEU A 302 -18.80 8.94 8.03
N ILE A 303 -18.20 8.49 9.13
CA ILE A 303 -18.58 7.26 9.85
C ILE A 303 -20.08 7.30 10.21
N ASN A 304 -20.52 8.41 10.81
CA ASN A 304 -21.91 8.59 11.21
C ASN A 304 -22.86 8.63 10.00
N LYS A 305 -22.47 9.32 8.90
CA LYS A 305 -23.23 9.39 7.65
C LYS A 305 -23.41 8.01 7.02
N LYS A 306 -22.39 7.14 7.12
CA LYS A 306 -22.42 5.76 6.62
C LYS A 306 -23.15 4.79 7.57
N GLY A 307 -23.54 5.23 8.76
CA GLY A 307 -24.21 4.40 9.76
C GLY A 307 -23.31 3.32 10.38
N LEU A 308 -21.98 3.52 10.30
CA LEU A 308 -20.99 2.58 10.80
C LEU A 308 -20.57 2.96 12.23
N LYS A 309 -20.10 1.96 12.99
CA LYS A 309 -19.41 2.16 14.26
C LYS A 309 -17.91 2.29 14.01
N ASN A 310 -17.23 3.02 14.88
CA ASN A 310 -15.76 3.11 14.84
C ASN A 310 -15.08 1.73 14.82
N SER A 311 -15.66 0.73 15.51
CA SER A 311 -15.17 -0.65 15.52
C SER A 311 -15.25 -1.35 14.18
N GLU A 312 -16.32 -1.12 13.43
CA GLU A 312 -16.51 -1.71 12.11
C GLU A 312 -15.50 -1.11 11.13
N VAL A 313 -15.26 0.21 11.21
CA VAL A 313 -14.35 0.90 10.29
C VAL A 313 -12.89 0.50 10.50
N TYR A 314 -12.38 0.52 11.74
CA TYR A 314 -10.98 0.13 11.93
C TYR A 314 -10.77 -1.36 11.69
N ALA A 315 -11.78 -2.23 11.90
CA ALA A 315 -11.67 -3.65 11.58
C ALA A 315 -11.68 -3.88 10.07
N ALA A 316 -12.56 -3.19 9.33
CA ALA A 316 -12.64 -3.27 7.87
C ALA A 316 -11.38 -2.69 7.19
N ALA A 317 -10.81 -1.62 7.74
CA ALA A 317 -9.56 -1.02 7.29
C ALA A 317 -8.29 -1.78 7.75
N ASN A 318 -8.45 -2.90 8.47
CA ASN A 318 -7.38 -3.65 9.13
C ASN A 318 -6.41 -2.73 9.90
N MET A 319 -6.95 -1.91 10.80
CA MET A 319 -6.22 -0.96 11.64
C MET A 319 -6.38 -1.29 13.13
N SER A 320 -5.36 -0.96 13.94
CA SER A 320 -5.51 -1.08 15.40
C SER A 320 -6.48 -0.03 15.94
N LYS A 321 -7.30 -0.43 16.92
CA LYS A 321 -8.13 0.50 17.72
C LYS A 321 -7.32 1.65 18.31
N GLN A 322 -6.08 1.38 18.74
CA GLN A 322 -5.19 2.39 19.31
C GLN A 322 -4.75 3.43 18.26
N TYR A 323 -4.34 2.98 17.07
CA TYR A 323 -3.99 3.85 15.95
C TYR A 323 -5.20 4.68 15.51
N PHE A 324 -6.34 4.04 15.31
CA PHE A 324 -7.58 4.71 14.92
C PHE A 324 -8.03 5.75 15.96
N SER A 325 -7.88 5.45 17.25
CA SER A 325 -8.18 6.41 18.32
C SER A 325 -7.23 7.62 18.34
N LYS A 326 -5.98 7.46 17.87
CA LYS A 326 -5.04 8.57 17.70
C LYS A 326 -5.38 9.39 16.45
N LEU A 327 -5.82 8.73 15.39
CA LEU A 327 -6.27 9.33 14.14
C LEU A 327 -7.46 10.28 14.37
N LEU A 328 -8.49 9.81 15.10
CA LEU A 328 -9.66 10.62 15.46
C LEU A 328 -9.35 11.83 16.36
N LYS A 329 -8.16 11.87 16.96
CA LYS A 329 -7.68 12.96 17.83
C LYS A 329 -6.61 13.81 17.15
N ASP A 330 -6.40 13.62 15.85
CA ASP A 330 -5.37 14.26 15.02
C ASP A 330 -3.96 14.14 15.62
N LYS A 331 -3.69 13.05 16.35
CA LYS A 331 -2.38 12.79 16.98
C LYS A 331 -1.40 12.07 16.05
N VAL A 332 -1.89 11.58 14.91
CA VAL A 332 -1.12 10.87 13.90
C VAL A 332 -1.62 11.33 12.53
N ASN A 333 -0.69 11.59 11.61
CA ASN A 333 -1.04 11.83 10.21
C ASN A 333 -1.04 10.49 9.47
N PRO A 334 -2.17 10.06 8.86
CA PRO A 334 -2.21 8.81 8.11
C PRO A 334 -1.36 8.90 6.84
N SER A 335 -0.73 7.79 6.44
CA SER A 335 -0.15 7.67 5.10
C SER A 335 -1.25 7.57 4.04
N LYS A 336 -0.88 7.71 2.76
CA LYS A 336 -1.83 7.57 1.66
C LYS A 336 -2.47 6.19 1.62
N GLU A 337 -1.68 5.14 1.86
CA GLU A 337 -2.11 3.74 1.91
C GLU A 337 -3.15 3.53 3.02
N LYS A 338 -2.90 4.11 4.20
CA LYS A 338 -3.86 4.09 5.32
C LYS A 338 -5.13 4.87 5.00
N MET A 339 -5.06 5.93 4.21
CA MET A 339 -6.22 6.68 3.75
C MET A 339 -7.05 5.87 2.74
N LEU A 340 -6.40 5.15 1.82
CA LEU A 340 -7.06 4.24 0.89
C LEU A 340 -7.73 3.08 1.65
N ALA A 341 -7.06 2.47 2.63
CA ALA A 341 -7.65 1.45 3.50
C ALA A 341 -8.90 1.96 4.23
N LEU A 342 -8.88 3.21 4.72
CA LEU A 342 -10.04 3.84 5.36
C LEU A 342 -11.17 4.12 4.37
N ALA A 343 -10.86 4.58 3.15
CA ALA A 343 -11.87 4.82 2.12
C ALA A 343 -12.61 3.51 1.78
N VAL A 344 -11.86 2.41 1.64
CA VAL A 344 -12.41 1.08 1.43
C VAL A 344 -13.23 0.64 2.64
N GLY A 345 -12.70 0.74 3.86
CA GLY A 345 -13.41 0.35 5.10
C GLY A 345 -14.67 1.19 5.39
N LEU A 346 -14.75 2.42 4.88
CA LEU A 346 -15.91 3.30 4.94
C LEU A 346 -16.92 3.08 3.81
N HIS A 347 -16.62 2.18 2.86
CA HIS A 347 -17.42 1.94 1.66
C HIS A 347 -17.67 3.25 0.88
N LEU A 348 -16.62 4.04 0.68
CA LEU A 348 -16.68 5.28 -0.09
C LEU A 348 -16.73 4.96 -1.59
N ASN A 349 -17.55 5.69 -2.35
CA ASN A 349 -17.46 5.67 -3.81
C ASN A 349 -16.24 6.50 -4.28
N MET A 350 -15.99 6.59 -5.59
CA MET A 350 -14.83 7.30 -6.11
C MET A 350 -14.83 8.81 -5.81
N ASP A 351 -15.98 9.48 -5.93
CA ASP A 351 -16.07 10.92 -5.62
C ASP A 351 -15.80 11.18 -4.13
N GLU A 352 -16.41 10.39 -3.26
CA GLU A 352 -16.19 10.45 -1.81
C GLU A 352 -14.72 10.12 -1.46
N THR A 353 -14.10 9.17 -2.16
CA THR A 353 -12.69 8.77 -1.93
C THR A 353 -11.72 9.88 -2.32
N VAL A 354 -11.93 10.51 -3.47
CA VAL A 354 -11.10 11.63 -3.94
C VAL A 354 -11.19 12.80 -2.96
N ASP A 355 -12.39 13.16 -2.52
CA ASP A 355 -12.58 14.23 -1.56
C ASP A 355 -11.99 13.87 -0.19
N PHE A 356 -12.15 12.62 0.25
CA PHE A 356 -11.57 12.12 1.50
C PHE A 356 -10.04 12.15 1.50
N LEU A 357 -9.40 11.78 0.39
CA LEU A 357 -7.95 11.87 0.23
C LEU A 357 -7.45 13.32 0.25
N ARG A 358 -8.17 14.23 -0.43
CA ARG A 358 -7.84 15.67 -0.47
C ARG A 358 -7.82 16.28 0.93
N LEU A 359 -8.74 15.87 1.82
CA LEU A 359 -8.77 16.33 3.21
C LEU A 359 -7.49 16.00 3.98
N ALA A 360 -6.84 14.88 3.67
CA ALA A 360 -5.56 14.47 4.25
C ALA A 360 -4.34 14.94 3.45
N GLY A 361 -4.54 15.74 2.38
CA GLY A 361 -3.46 16.25 1.53
C GLY A 361 -2.94 15.26 0.49
N TYR A 362 -3.72 14.24 0.15
CA TYR A 362 -3.37 13.25 -0.88
C TYR A 362 -4.27 13.39 -2.11
N ALA A 363 -3.82 12.81 -3.23
CA ALA A 363 -4.59 12.72 -4.46
C ALA A 363 -4.45 11.30 -5.04
N MET A 364 -5.47 10.88 -5.78
CA MET A 364 -5.36 9.72 -6.67
C MET A 364 -4.39 10.07 -7.81
N SER A 365 -3.47 9.16 -8.09
CA SER A 365 -2.45 9.28 -9.11
C SER A 365 -2.79 8.32 -10.25
N PRO A 366 -2.93 8.83 -11.49
CA PRO A 366 -3.32 7.99 -12.63
C PRO A 366 -2.26 6.95 -12.99
N ILE A 367 -0.99 7.19 -12.63
CA ILE A 367 0.15 6.31 -12.89
C ILE A 367 0.48 5.37 -11.72
N SER A 368 -0.24 5.48 -10.59
CA SER A 368 -0.01 4.62 -9.45
C SER A 368 -0.80 3.33 -9.61
N GLN A 369 -0.08 2.21 -9.74
CA GLN A 369 -0.70 0.89 -9.79
C GLN A 369 -1.52 0.60 -8.53
N THR A 370 -1.04 1.01 -7.34
CA THR A 370 -1.80 0.89 -6.08
C THR A 370 -3.15 1.60 -6.16
N ASP A 371 -3.16 2.85 -6.63
CA ASP A 371 -4.39 3.62 -6.77
C ASP A 371 -5.33 3.01 -7.81
N ALA A 372 -4.79 2.51 -8.93
CA ALA A 372 -5.58 1.86 -9.98
C ALA A 372 -6.25 0.58 -9.48
N VAL A 373 -5.52 -0.25 -8.72
CA VAL A 373 -6.08 -1.44 -8.07
C VAL A 373 -7.18 -1.04 -7.09
N VAL A 374 -6.93 -0.08 -6.20
CA VAL A 374 -7.95 0.37 -5.24
C VAL A 374 -9.19 0.92 -5.94
N GLU A 375 -9.01 1.70 -7.00
CA GLU A 375 -10.09 2.25 -7.81
C GLU A 375 -10.93 1.15 -8.48
N TYR A 376 -10.29 0.11 -9.02
CA TYR A 376 -10.99 -1.05 -9.59
C TYR A 376 -11.97 -1.65 -8.57
N PHE A 377 -11.48 -1.94 -7.37
CA PHE A 377 -12.29 -2.55 -6.31
C PHE A 377 -13.42 -1.62 -5.84
N ILE A 378 -13.16 -0.32 -5.68
CA ILE A 378 -14.20 0.66 -5.32
C ILE A 378 -15.29 0.74 -6.40
N ARG A 379 -14.91 0.77 -7.69
CA ARG A 379 -15.87 0.81 -8.81
C ARG A 379 -16.73 -0.44 -8.90
N LYS A 380 -16.16 -1.61 -8.58
CA LYS A 380 -16.88 -2.89 -8.47
C LYS A 380 -17.69 -3.03 -7.18
N GLN A 381 -17.62 -2.05 -6.28
CA GLN A 381 -18.26 -2.06 -4.95
C GLN A 381 -17.77 -3.23 -4.07
N GLU A 382 -16.52 -3.65 -4.28
CA GLU A 382 -15.87 -4.70 -3.51
C GLU A 382 -14.97 -4.11 -2.43
N TYR A 383 -15.55 -3.90 -1.25
CA TYR A 383 -14.88 -3.20 -0.15
C TYR A 383 -14.18 -4.15 0.82
N ASN A 384 -13.17 -4.87 0.33
CA ASN A 384 -12.39 -5.79 1.15
C ASN A 384 -10.90 -5.43 1.07
N VAL A 385 -10.40 -4.72 2.08
CA VAL A 385 -8.98 -4.31 2.15
C VAL A 385 -8.04 -5.50 2.05
N MET A 386 -8.42 -6.66 2.60
CA MET A 386 -7.57 -7.85 2.51
C MET A 386 -7.47 -8.32 1.06
N ARG A 387 -8.59 -8.41 0.33
CA ARG A 387 -8.59 -8.78 -1.09
C ARG A 387 -7.78 -7.80 -1.94
N ILE A 388 -7.80 -6.52 -1.58
CA ILE A 388 -7.00 -5.50 -2.24
C ILE A 388 -5.51 -5.70 -1.94
N ASP A 389 -5.12 -5.82 -0.67
CA ASP A 389 -3.74 -6.06 -0.24
C ASP A 389 -3.13 -7.30 -0.92
N ILE A 390 -4.00 -8.28 -1.13
CA ILE A 390 -3.72 -9.52 -1.85
C ILE A 390 -3.43 -9.27 -3.33
N VAL A 391 -4.28 -8.52 -4.03
CA VAL A 391 -4.02 -8.21 -5.44
C VAL A 391 -2.80 -7.30 -5.57
N LEU A 392 -2.66 -6.29 -4.71
CA LEU A 392 -1.46 -5.45 -4.63
C LEU A 392 -0.21 -6.32 -4.49
N TYR A 393 -0.29 -7.34 -3.65
CA TYR A 393 0.76 -8.31 -3.46
C TYR A 393 1.11 -9.10 -4.74
N GLU A 394 0.13 -9.51 -5.55
CA GLU A 394 0.35 -10.19 -6.84
C GLU A 394 1.09 -9.29 -7.85
N TYR A 395 0.87 -7.97 -7.78
CA TYR A 395 1.61 -6.98 -8.56
C TYR A 395 2.96 -6.57 -7.94
N GLY A 396 3.36 -7.16 -6.81
CA GLY A 396 4.60 -6.82 -6.10
C GLY A 396 4.57 -5.45 -5.40
N LEU A 397 3.38 -4.95 -5.08
CA LEU A 397 3.15 -3.67 -4.41
C LEU A 397 2.97 -3.86 -2.89
N ASP A 398 3.19 -2.78 -2.15
CA ASP A 398 2.98 -2.76 -0.70
C ASP A 398 1.48 -2.82 -0.35
N PRO A 399 1.09 -3.51 0.73
CA PRO A 399 -0.29 -3.56 1.19
C PRO A 399 -0.74 -2.22 1.78
N LEU A 400 -2.06 -1.99 1.80
CA LEU A 400 -2.66 -0.82 2.41
C LEU A 400 -2.62 -0.86 3.95
N SER A 401 -2.76 -2.06 4.52
CA SER A 401 -3.04 -2.27 5.95
C SER A 401 -1.86 -2.53 6.87
#